data_AF-A0A3M0K9L4-F1
#
_entry.id   AF-A0A3M0K9L4-F1
#
_cell.length_a   1.000
_cell.length_b   1.000
_cell.length_c   1.000
_cell.angle_alpha   90.00
_cell.angle_beta   90.00
_cell.angle_gamma   90.00
#
_symmetry.space_group_name_H-M   'P 1'
#
loop_
_entity.id
_entity.type
_entity.pdbx_description
1 polymer ?
#
loop_
_entity_poly.entity_id
_entity_poly.type
_entity_poly.pdbx_seq_one_letter_code
_entity_poly.pdbx_strand_id
1 'polypeptide(L)'
;MDFLVDSGPEKSTFKQLPPGCTISKDSMMVIGAKGEPFKVPTVKDVEIESENKICLGDMLLVEEADYNLLGRDLMVALGINLIVKDSKLVVSLYKLTLEDEKEINPKVWYTQGEAGRLEMEPISIEIERPEDPIRVKQYPISLEGRRGLKPIIEDLIAKGILEPCMSRHNTPILAVRKADGSYRLVQDLRAVSERTKTRFPVVANPYTLLNRVSPEDIWYSVIDLKDAFWTCPLAEGSQDYFAFQWEYPDTNRKQQLRWASLPQGFVDSPNLFGQALEQLLSQFSPKEGTKILQYVDDLLIAGQEEKDVKACTISLLNFLRDKGLKVSKSKLQFAEPEVKYLGHWFTKGKKRLDRRGWLA
;
A
#
# COMPACT_ATOMS: atom_id res chain seq x y z
N MET A 1 32.01 -4.83 -11.20
CA MET A 1 31.67 -5.13 -12.60
C MET A 1 30.35 -4.48 -12.90
N ASP A 2 30.14 -4.03 -14.14
CA ASP A 2 28.87 -3.44 -14.54
C ASP A 2 27.94 -4.54 -15.06
N PHE A 3 26.65 -4.41 -14.74
CA PHE A 3 25.59 -5.29 -15.20
C PHE A 3 24.51 -4.49 -15.93
N LEU A 4 24.00 -5.07 -17.02
CA LEU A 4 22.79 -4.58 -17.65
C LEU A 4 21.58 -5.24 -16.97
N VAL A 5 20.67 -4.42 -16.46
CA VAL A 5 19.45 -4.90 -15.81
C VAL A 5 18.41 -5.22 -16.87
N ASP A 6 17.95 -6.46 -16.92
CA ASP A 6 16.95 -6.93 -17.87
C ASP A 6 15.88 -7.75 -17.15
N SER A 7 14.61 -7.45 -17.42
CA SER A 7 13.45 -8.16 -16.83
C SER A 7 13.14 -9.52 -17.47
N GLY A 8 13.70 -9.77 -18.65
CA GLY A 8 13.50 -10.99 -19.44
C GLY A 8 14.32 -12.20 -18.94
N PRO A 9 15.60 -12.04 -18.56
CA PRO A 9 16.43 -13.12 -18.03
C PRO A 9 15.96 -13.60 -16.66
N GLU A 10 15.77 -14.92 -16.53
CA GLU A 10 15.47 -15.55 -15.24
C GLU A 10 16.71 -15.62 -14.33
N LYS A 11 17.89 -15.81 -14.93
CA LYS A 11 19.16 -16.03 -14.25
C LYS A 11 20.19 -14.96 -14.60
N SER A 12 21.00 -14.60 -13.62
CA SER A 12 22.07 -13.63 -13.80
C SER A 12 23.30 -14.28 -14.44
N THR A 13 23.98 -13.53 -15.30
CA THR A 13 25.06 -14.06 -16.14
C THR A 13 26.33 -13.22 -16.08
N PHE A 14 27.45 -13.92 -16.19
CA PHE A 14 28.75 -13.35 -16.50
C PHE A 14 29.09 -13.62 -17.95
N LYS A 15 29.66 -12.61 -18.60
CA LYS A 15 30.37 -12.79 -19.86
C LYS A 15 31.76 -13.39 -19.65
N GLN A 16 32.43 -12.98 -18.58
CA GLN A 16 33.77 -13.43 -18.24
C GLN A 16 33.83 -13.77 -16.76
N LEU A 17 34.52 -14.86 -16.44
CA LEU A 17 34.67 -15.31 -15.06
C LEU A 17 35.38 -14.23 -14.22
N PRO A 18 34.76 -13.75 -13.13
CA PRO A 18 35.41 -12.77 -12.26
C PRO A 18 36.68 -13.34 -11.60
N PRO A 19 37.70 -12.51 -11.35
CA PRO A 19 38.89 -12.94 -10.61
C PRO A 19 38.50 -13.54 -9.25
N GLY A 20 39.01 -14.73 -8.94
CA GLY A 20 38.74 -15.42 -7.66
C GLY A 20 37.51 -16.32 -7.64
N CYS A 21 36.68 -16.32 -8.69
CA CYS A 21 35.57 -17.26 -8.83
C CYS A 21 36.02 -18.58 -9.48
N THR A 22 35.41 -19.70 -9.08
CA THR A 22 35.65 -21.02 -9.69
C THR A 22 34.40 -21.57 -10.35
N ILE A 23 34.54 -22.09 -11.57
CA ILE A 23 33.47 -22.73 -12.31
C ILE A 23 33.09 -24.06 -11.63
N SER A 24 31.81 -24.28 -11.38
CA SER A 24 31.29 -25.55 -10.87
C SER A 24 31.31 -26.62 -11.97
N LYS A 25 31.25 -27.89 -11.57
CA LYS A 25 30.95 -29.00 -12.51
C LYS A 25 29.50 -28.95 -13.01
N ASP A 26 28.66 -28.17 -12.34
CA ASP A 26 27.26 -27.98 -12.69
C ASP A 26 27.11 -27.08 -13.92
N SER A 27 26.04 -27.33 -14.66
CA SER A 27 25.74 -26.60 -15.89
C SER A 27 24.24 -26.63 -16.14
N MET A 28 23.75 -25.60 -16.82
CA MET A 28 22.34 -25.40 -17.06
C MET A 28 22.06 -25.23 -18.55
N MET A 29 20.89 -25.68 -18.99
CA MET A 29 20.38 -25.37 -20.32
C MET A 29 19.76 -23.98 -20.31
N VAL A 30 20.18 -23.13 -21.23
CA VAL A 30 19.66 -21.76 -21.41
C VAL A 30 19.17 -21.56 -22.83
N ILE A 31 18.22 -20.65 -23.00
CA ILE A 31 17.71 -20.25 -24.30
C ILE A 31 17.98 -18.76 -24.45
N GLY A 32 18.84 -18.41 -25.41
CA GLY A 32 19.16 -17.03 -25.74
C GLY A 32 18.13 -16.40 -26.69
N ALA A 33 18.39 -15.17 -27.12
CA ALA A 33 17.51 -14.43 -28.05
C ALA A 33 17.26 -15.14 -29.40
N LYS A 34 18.15 -16.06 -29.80
CA LYS A 34 18.00 -16.87 -31.02
C LYS A 34 17.01 -18.03 -30.87
N GLY A 35 16.52 -18.31 -29.67
CA GLY A 35 15.55 -19.39 -29.40
C GLY A 35 16.12 -20.80 -29.37
N GLU A 36 17.41 -20.98 -29.68
CA GLU A 36 18.09 -22.27 -29.65
C GLU A 36 18.66 -22.55 -28.24
N PRO A 37 18.36 -23.72 -27.64
CA PRO A 37 18.93 -24.09 -26.34
C PRO A 37 20.41 -24.43 -26.43
N PHE A 38 21.21 -23.94 -25.49
CA PHE A 38 22.62 -24.29 -25.33
C PHE A 38 22.98 -24.46 -23.86
N LYS A 39 24.11 -25.11 -23.60
CA LYS A 39 24.53 -25.50 -22.25
C LYS A 39 25.60 -24.55 -21.73
N VAL A 40 25.39 -23.98 -20.55
CA VAL A 40 26.29 -23.02 -19.92
C VAL A 40 26.74 -23.49 -18.54
N PRO A 41 28.00 -23.30 -18.16
CA PRO A 41 28.49 -23.64 -16.83
C PRO A 41 27.93 -22.71 -15.75
N THR A 42 27.76 -23.25 -14.55
CA THR A 42 27.33 -22.49 -13.37
C THR A 42 28.53 -22.13 -12.51
N VAL A 43 28.55 -20.90 -12.01
CA VAL A 43 29.49 -20.41 -11.00
C VAL A 43 28.70 -20.29 -9.69
N LYS A 44 29.11 -21.03 -8.67
CA LYS A 44 28.41 -21.09 -7.39
C LYS A 44 28.96 -20.11 -6.38
N ASP A 45 28.11 -19.77 -5.40
CA ASP A 45 28.48 -19.00 -4.21
C ASP A 45 29.15 -17.65 -4.56
N VAL A 46 28.65 -16.99 -5.60
CA VAL A 46 29.19 -15.70 -6.03
C VAL A 46 28.67 -14.64 -5.08
N GLU A 47 29.60 -13.94 -4.43
CA GLU A 47 29.29 -12.80 -3.58
C GLU A 47 29.03 -11.57 -4.44
N ILE A 48 27.81 -11.02 -4.33
CA ILE A 48 27.41 -9.79 -5.00
C ILE A 48 27.17 -8.73 -3.94
N GLU A 49 27.98 -7.69 -3.99
CA GLU A 49 27.85 -6.50 -3.17
C GLU A 49 27.18 -5.37 -3.97
N SER A 50 26.16 -4.78 -3.38
CA SER A 50 25.54 -3.51 -3.78
C SER A 50 25.72 -2.49 -2.66
N GLU A 51 25.49 -1.21 -2.92
CA GLU A 51 25.68 -0.12 -1.94
C GLU A 51 25.07 -0.40 -0.55
N ASN A 52 24.01 -1.22 -0.45
CA ASN A 52 23.29 -1.46 0.80
C ASN A 52 23.03 -2.95 1.11
N LYS A 53 23.49 -3.90 0.27
CA LYS A 53 23.20 -5.34 0.43
C LYS A 53 24.32 -6.19 -0.14
N ILE A 54 24.68 -7.24 0.59
CA ILE A 54 25.52 -8.35 0.10
C ILE A 54 24.61 -9.58 -0.03
N CYS A 55 24.66 -10.29 -1.15
CA CYS A 55 24.01 -11.58 -1.30
C CYS A 55 24.95 -12.60 -1.96
N LEU A 56 24.73 -13.87 -1.66
CA LEU A 56 25.35 -14.99 -2.36
C LEU A 56 24.36 -15.53 -3.39
N GLY A 57 24.82 -15.76 -4.61
CA GLY A 57 24.00 -16.31 -5.67
C GLY A 57 24.78 -17.15 -6.66
N ASP A 58 24.08 -18.12 -7.24
CA ASP A 58 24.60 -18.89 -8.37
C ASP A 58 24.38 -18.10 -9.66
N MET A 59 25.43 -17.99 -10.48
CA MET A 59 25.40 -17.27 -11.76
C MET A 59 25.83 -18.17 -12.90
N LEU A 60 25.48 -17.81 -14.13
CA LEU A 60 25.88 -18.56 -15.33
C LEU A 60 27.02 -17.86 -16.05
N LEU A 61 28.01 -18.60 -16.51
CA LEU A 61 29.04 -18.06 -17.40
C LEU A 61 28.60 -18.27 -18.85
N VAL A 62 28.23 -17.18 -19.52
CA VAL A 62 27.75 -17.12 -20.90
C VAL A 62 28.71 -16.25 -21.70
N GLU A 63 29.79 -16.87 -22.21
CA GLU A 63 30.86 -16.14 -22.91
C GLU A 63 30.38 -15.48 -24.21
N GLU A 64 29.32 -16.02 -24.83
CA GLU A 64 28.71 -15.45 -26.04
C GLU A 64 27.78 -14.25 -25.76
N ALA A 65 27.54 -13.88 -24.48
CA ALA A 65 26.69 -12.76 -24.14
C ALA A 65 27.36 -11.40 -24.48
N ASP A 66 26.56 -10.45 -24.95
CA ASP A 66 27.04 -9.09 -25.24
C ASP A 66 27.44 -8.36 -23.95
N TYR A 67 26.67 -8.56 -22.88
CA TYR A 67 26.80 -7.91 -21.57
C TYR A 67 26.64 -8.92 -20.43
N ASN A 68 27.17 -8.60 -19.24
CA ASN A 68 26.74 -9.27 -18.01
C ASN A 68 25.27 -8.89 -17.75
N LEU A 69 24.41 -9.86 -17.50
CA LEU A 69 22.99 -9.61 -17.27
C LEU A 69 22.68 -9.81 -15.79
N LEU A 70 21.99 -8.83 -15.20
CA LEU A 70 21.34 -9.01 -13.91
C LEU A 70 19.93 -9.53 -14.17
N GLY A 71 19.76 -10.82 -13.94
CA GLY A 71 18.48 -11.52 -14.11
C GLY A 71 17.59 -11.42 -12.88
N ARG A 72 16.39 -11.97 -13.02
CA ARG A 72 15.33 -11.90 -12.00
C ARG A 72 15.76 -12.50 -10.66
N ASP A 73 16.55 -13.56 -10.67
CA ASP A 73 17.10 -14.18 -9.46
C ASP A 73 17.82 -13.19 -8.53
N LEU A 74 18.82 -12.47 -9.06
CA LEU A 74 19.57 -11.49 -8.28
C LEU A 74 18.82 -10.18 -8.13
N MET A 75 18.01 -9.78 -9.11
CA MET A 75 17.15 -8.61 -8.94
C MET A 75 16.23 -8.79 -7.72
N VAL A 76 15.59 -9.95 -7.55
CA VAL A 76 14.77 -10.23 -6.37
C VAL A 76 15.62 -10.27 -5.10
N ALA A 77 16.77 -10.94 -5.12
CA ALA A 77 17.65 -11.05 -3.95
C ALA A 77 18.19 -9.69 -3.48
N LEU A 78 18.55 -8.82 -4.42
CA LEU A 78 19.04 -7.46 -4.16
C LEU A 78 17.90 -6.46 -3.93
N GLY A 79 16.64 -6.87 -4.09
CA GLY A 79 15.48 -6.00 -4.01
C GLY A 79 15.39 -4.98 -5.14
N ILE A 80 15.98 -5.24 -6.30
CA ILE A 80 15.90 -4.36 -7.46
C ILE A 80 14.53 -4.47 -8.13
N ASN A 81 13.78 -3.37 -8.10
CA ASN A 81 12.54 -3.16 -8.82
C ASN A 81 12.78 -2.27 -10.04
N LEU A 82 12.10 -2.61 -11.14
CA LEU A 82 12.07 -1.79 -12.35
C LEU A 82 10.74 -1.06 -12.41
N ILE A 83 10.77 0.26 -12.40
CA ILE A 83 9.59 1.12 -12.42
C ILE A 83 9.61 1.92 -13.71
N VAL A 84 8.50 1.93 -14.46
CA VAL A 84 8.36 2.80 -15.63
C VAL A 84 7.91 4.19 -15.18
N LYS A 85 8.75 5.20 -15.40
CA LYS A 85 8.49 6.61 -15.06
C LYS A 85 8.81 7.49 -16.27
N ASP A 86 7.84 8.28 -16.74
CA ASP A 86 7.98 9.14 -17.94
C ASP A 86 8.43 8.38 -19.20
N SER A 87 7.86 7.20 -19.43
CA SER A 87 8.27 6.32 -20.54
C SER A 87 9.75 5.89 -20.49
N LYS A 88 10.40 6.02 -19.33
CA LYS A 88 11.75 5.52 -19.05
C LYS A 88 11.69 4.44 -17.99
N LEU A 89 12.52 3.41 -18.12
CA LEU A 89 12.75 2.46 -17.04
C LEU A 89 13.64 3.12 -15.98
N VAL A 90 13.21 3.07 -14.72
CA VAL A 90 13.97 3.55 -13.56
C VAL A 90 14.16 2.37 -12.62
N VAL A 91 15.41 2.17 -12.20
CA VAL A 91 15.77 1.16 -11.21
C VAL A 91 15.50 1.73 -9.82
N SER A 92 14.75 1.01 -9.00
CA SER A 92 14.49 1.30 -7.59
C SER A 92 15.03 0.14 -6.76
N LEU A 93 15.78 0.43 -5.70
CA LEU A 93 16.29 -0.58 -4.78
C LEU A 93 15.36 -0.65 -3.56
N TYR A 94 14.81 -1.82 -3.27
CA TYR A 94 14.14 -2.13 -2.01
C TYR A 94 15.18 -2.07 -0.90
N LYS A 95 15.18 -0.95 -0.18
CA LYS A 95 16.10 -0.72 0.93
C LYS A 95 15.77 -1.52 2.19
N LEU A 96 14.57 -2.09 2.27
CA LEU A 96 14.22 -3.01 3.34
C LEU A 96 15.09 -4.28 3.21
N THR A 97 15.96 -4.50 4.19
CA THR A 97 16.86 -5.65 4.24
C THR A 97 16.19 -6.86 4.90
N LEU A 98 16.81 -8.04 4.76
CA LEU A 98 16.36 -9.25 5.47
C LEU A 98 16.49 -9.12 6.99
N GLU A 99 17.45 -8.32 7.47
CA GLU A 99 17.61 -8.01 8.89
C GLU A 99 16.48 -7.12 9.39
N ASP A 100 16.16 -6.05 8.65
CA ASP A 100 15.01 -5.19 8.96
C ASP A 100 13.70 -6.00 8.99
N GLU A 101 13.50 -6.92 8.03
CA GLU A 101 12.30 -7.75 7.99
C GLU A 101 12.18 -8.72 9.18
N LYS A 102 13.29 -9.18 9.75
CA LYS A 102 13.26 -10.04 10.95
C LYS A 102 12.78 -9.27 12.18
N GLU A 103 13.00 -7.96 12.21
CA GLU A 103 12.55 -7.08 13.29
C GLU A 103 11.10 -6.61 13.12
N ILE A 104 10.54 -6.73 11.92
CA ILE A 104 9.15 -6.34 11.63
C ILE A 104 8.22 -7.54 11.80
N ASN A 105 7.15 -7.35 12.57
CA ASN A 105 6.13 -8.37 12.66
C ASN A 105 5.44 -8.55 11.29
N PRO A 106 5.48 -9.75 10.68
CA PRO A 106 4.96 -9.95 9.34
C PRO A 106 3.45 -9.73 9.23
N LYS A 107 2.70 -9.74 10.34
CA LYS A 107 1.26 -9.46 10.37
C LYS A 107 0.92 -7.99 10.18
N VAL A 108 1.89 -7.07 10.20
CA VAL A 108 1.64 -5.65 9.86
C VAL A 108 1.23 -5.50 8.40
N TRP A 109 1.76 -6.36 7.53
CA TRP A 109 1.51 -6.26 6.11
C TRP A 109 0.08 -6.67 5.79
N TYR A 110 -0.57 -5.87 4.93
CA TYR A 110 -1.84 -6.26 4.36
C TYR A 110 -1.68 -7.52 3.50
N THR A 111 -2.48 -8.53 3.80
CA THR A 111 -2.67 -9.75 3.00
C THR A 111 -4.14 -9.82 2.60
N GLN A 112 -4.42 -10.37 1.41
CA GLN A 112 -5.81 -10.59 1.00
C GLN A 112 -6.51 -11.53 2.01
N GLY A 113 -7.74 -11.17 2.40
CA GLY A 113 -8.55 -11.94 3.35
C GLY A 113 -8.48 -11.50 4.82
N GLU A 114 -7.47 -10.74 5.24
CA GLU A 114 -7.42 -10.18 6.60
C GLU A 114 -7.92 -8.73 6.63
N ALA A 115 -8.64 -8.35 7.68
CA ALA A 115 -9.02 -6.97 7.96
C ALA A 115 -8.37 -6.51 9.27
N GLY A 116 -7.91 -5.25 9.28
CA GLY A 116 -7.56 -4.59 10.53
C GLY A 116 -8.80 -4.21 11.33
N ARG A 117 -8.66 -4.08 12.65
CA ARG A 117 -9.71 -3.57 13.54
C ARG A 117 -9.05 -2.85 14.70
N LEU A 118 -9.42 -1.57 14.88
CA LEU A 118 -8.95 -0.78 16.02
C LEU A 118 -9.74 -1.15 17.28
N GLU A 119 -9.02 -1.27 18.38
CA GLU A 119 -9.61 -1.31 19.72
C GLU A 119 -9.95 0.13 20.15
N MET A 120 -11.17 0.56 19.82
CA MET A 120 -11.69 1.88 20.14
C MET A 120 -13.20 1.83 20.37
N GLU A 121 -13.73 2.84 21.06
CA GLU A 121 -15.17 3.04 21.16
C GLU A 121 -15.80 3.18 19.77
N PRO A 122 -16.89 2.45 19.46
CA PRO A 122 -17.57 2.55 18.19
C PRO A 122 -18.02 3.98 17.88
N ILE A 123 -17.79 4.40 16.64
CA ILE A 123 -18.05 5.76 16.21
C ILE A 123 -19.55 5.96 16.01
N SER A 124 -20.10 6.94 16.74
CA SER A 124 -21.48 7.39 16.58
C SER A 124 -21.58 8.54 15.57
N ILE A 125 -22.52 8.42 14.64
CA ILE A 125 -22.85 9.42 13.63
C ILE A 125 -24.16 10.08 13.99
N GLU A 126 -24.15 11.41 14.04
CA GLU A 126 -25.34 12.21 14.26
C GLU A 126 -25.86 12.77 12.95
N ILE A 127 -27.17 12.61 12.72
CA ILE A 127 -27.86 13.19 11.57
C ILE A 127 -28.99 14.10 12.01
N GLU A 128 -29.34 15.06 11.17
CA GLU A 128 -30.55 15.86 11.30
C GLU A 128 -31.80 15.03 10.95
N ARG A 129 -32.86 15.24 11.73
CA ARG A 129 -34.17 14.57 11.59
C ARG A 129 -34.05 13.04 11.56
N PRO A 130 -33.41 12.38 12.54
CA PRO A 130 -33.14 10.94 12.49
C PRO A 130 -34.40 10.06 12.28
N GLU A 131 -35.58 10.58 12.60
CA GLU A 131 -36.89 9.99 12.34
C GLU A 131 -37.24 9.86 10.84
N ASP A 132 -36.71 10.75 10.00
CA ASP A 132 -36.94 10.78 8.56
C ASP A 132 -35.97 9.82 7.86
N PRO A 133 -36.44 8.78 7.16
CA PRO A 133 -35.57 7.81 6.53
C PRO A 133 -34.91 8.39 5.26
N ILE A 134 -33.62 8.12 5.08
CA ILE A 134 -32.87 8.48 3.85
C ILE A 134 -33.13 7.39 2.83
N ARG A 135 -33.97 7.64 1.81
CA ARG A 135 -34.38 6.62 0.84
C ARG A 135 -34.05 7.05 -0.58
N VAL A 136 -32.87 6.67 -1.04
CA VAL A 136 -32.45 6.81 -2.43
C VAL A 136 -32.47 5.44 -3.09
N LYS A 137 -33.16 5.34 -4.24
CA LYS A 137 -33.30 4.06 -4.97
C LYS A 137 -31.93 3.60 -5.51
N GLN A 138 -31.70 2.29 -5.46
CA GLN A 138 -30.53 1.68 -6.09
C GLN A 138 -30.52 1.97 -7.60
N TYR A 139 -29.41 2.51 -8.09
CA TYR A 139 -29.18 2.69 -9.53
C TYR A 139 -29.04 1.34 -10.24
N PRO A 140 -29.43 1.22 -11.52
CA PRO A 140 -29.16 0.02 -12.29
C PRO A 140 -27.65 -0.30 -12.32
N ILE A 141 -27.29 -1.53 -11.94
CA ILE A 141 -25.91 -2.05 -12.05
C ILE A 141 -25.92 -3.11 -13.16
N SER A 142 -25.00 -2.99 -14.11
CA SER A 142 -24.84 -3.99 -15.18
C SER A 142 -24.52 -5.37 -14.60
N LEU A 143 -24.85 -6.43 -15.34
CA LEU A 143 -24.50 -7.80 -14.92
C LEU A 143 -22.99 -7.97 -14.71
N GLU A 144 -22.19 -7.38 -15.60
CA GLU A 144 -20.72 -7.35 -15.49
C GLU A 144 -20.27 -6.65 -14.20
N GLY A 145 -20.84 -5.48 -13.89
CA GLY A 145 -20.56 -4.76 -12.66
C GLY A 145 -20.93 -5.56 -11.41
N ARG A 146 -22.09 -6.23 -11.42
CA ARG A 146 -22.49 -7.13 -10.31
C ARG A 146 -21.55 -8.32 -10.16
N ARG A 147 -21.11 -8.95 -11.25
CA ARG A 147 -20.10 -10.02 -11.20
C ARG A 147 -18.77 -9.53 -10.65
N GLY A 148 -18.34 -8.33 -11.05
CA GLY A 148 -17.12 -7.69 -10.54
C GLY A 148 -17.19 -7.32 -9.06
N LEU A 149 -18.36 -6.89 -8.56
CA LEU A 149 -18.55 -6.55 -7.15
C LEU A 149 -18.79 -7.76 -6.25
N LYS A 150 -19.32 -8.87 -6.76
CA LYS A 150 -19.62 -10.07 -5.96
C LYS A 150 -18.47 -10.51 -5.04
N PRO A 151 -17.24 -10.76 -5.53
CA PRO A 151 -16.14 -11.21 -4.66
C PRO A 151 -15.76 -10.15 -3.61
N ILE A 152 -15.94 -8.86 -3.92
CA ILE A 152 -15.65 -7.76 -2.99
C ILE A 152 -16.71 -7.74 -1.87
N ILE A 153 -17.99 -7.85 -2.21
CA ILE A 153 -19.08 -7.89 -1.23
C ILE A 153 -18.94 -9.12 -0.33
N GLU A 154 -18.64 -10.30 -0.90
CA GLU A 154 -18.48 -11.54 -0.13
C GLU A 154 -17.28 -11.48 0.81
N ASP A 155 -16.14 -10.92 0.37
CA ASP A 155 -14.96 -10.68 1.23
C ASP A 155 -15.27 -9.70 2.37
N LEU A 156 -15.97 -8.59 2.08
CA LEU A 156 -16.36 -7.62 3.10
C LEU A 156 -17.36 -8.20 4.12
N ILE A 157 -18.26 -9.07 3.70
CA ILE A 157 -19.16 -9.81 4.62
C ILE A 157 -18.37 -10.80 5.47
N ALA A 158 -17.47 -11.57 4.86
CA ALA A 158 -16.64 -12.53 5.59
C ALA A 158 -15.75 -11.87 6.65
N LYS A 159 -15.29 -10.63 6.39
CA LYS A 159 -14.54 -9.80 7.32
C LYS A 159 -15.39 -9.09 8.38
N GLY A 160 -16.72 -9.18 8.30
CA GLY A 160 -17.63 -8.46 9.18
C GLY A 160 -17.63 -6.94 8.98
N ILE A 161 -17.15 -6.45 7.84
CA ILE A 161 -17.20 -5.03 7.47
C ILE A 161 -18.58 -4.67 6.91
N LEU A 162 -19.23 -5.63 6.25
CA LEU A 162 -20.61 -5.57 5.79
C LEU A 162 -21.46 -6.62 6.49
N GLU A 163 -22.71 -6.25 6.80
CA GLU A 163 -23.67 -7.14 7.44
C GLU A 163 -25.04 -7.07 6.76
N PRO A 164 -25.79 -8.18 6.65
CA PRO A 164 -27.19 -8.16 6.27
C PRO A 164 -28.03 -7.34 7.25
N CYS A 165 -28.96 -6.55 6.74
CA CYS A 165 -29.85 -5.72 7.56
C CYS A 165 -31.26 -5.57 6.98
N MET A 166 -32.12 -4.90 7.73
CA MET A 166 -33.46 -4.44 7.31
C MET A 166 -33.64 -2.98 7.74
N SER A 167 -32.82 -2.09 7.17
CA SER A 167 -32.81 -0.67 7.50
C SER A 167 -33.97 0.09 6.86
N ARG A 168 -34.44 1.14 7.53
CA ARG A 168 -35.37 2.11 6.93
C ARG A 168 -34.71 3.01 5.89
N HIS A 169 -33.38 3.11 5.92
CA HIS A 169 -32.56 3.91 5.03
C HIS A 169 -32.06 3.06 3.85
N ASN A 170 -31.73 3.69 2.73
CA ASN A 170 -31.04 3.09 1.62
C ASN A 170 -30.34 4.17 0.79
N THR A 171 -29.08 3.95 0.41
CA THR A 171 -28.38 4.73 -0.62
C THR A 171 -27.81 3.81 -1.70
N PRO A 172 -27.63 4.28 -2.94
CA PRO A 172 -27.21 3.44 -4.04
C PRO A 172 -25.70 3.17 -4.00
N ILE A 173 -25.31 2.01 -4.48
CA ILE A 173 -23.91 1.68 -4.81
C ILE A 173 -23.66 1.72 -6.32
N LEU A 174 -22.41 1.91 -6.69
CA LEU A 174 -21.87 1.92 -8.05
C LEU A 174 -20.73 0.91 -8.16
N ALA A 175 -20.66 0.25 -9.32
CA ALA A 175 -19.54 -0.59 -9.72
C ALA A 175 -18.60 0.24 -10.59
N VAL A 176 -17.49 0.72 -10.02
CA VAL A 176 -16.50 1.52 -10.75
C VAL A 176 -15.37 0.62 -11.24
N ARG A 177 -15.15 0.58 -12.56
CA ARG A 177 -14.05 -0.16 -13.16
C ARG A 177 -12.75 0.65 -13.05
N LYS A 178 -11.69 0.05 -12.54
CA LYS A 178 -10.35 0.63 -12.46
C LYS A 178 -9.60 0.43 -13.79
N ALA A 179 -8.49 1.15 -13.95
CA ALA A 179 -7.62 1.05 -15.12
C ALA A 179 -7.03 -0.37 -15.31
N ASP A 180 -6.82 -1.10 -14.21
CA ASP A 180 -6.35 -2.50 -14.21
C ASP A 180 -7.47 -3.52 -14.55
N GLY A 181 -8.68 -3.05 -14.84
CA GLY A 181 -9.84 -3.88 -15.14
C GLY A 181 -10.59 -4.43 -13.92
N SER A 182 -10.04 -4.29 -12.71
CA SER A 182 -10.72 -4.66 -11.46
C SER A 182 -11.87 -3.71 -11.12
N TYR A 183 -12.78 -4.15 -10.26
CA TYR A 183 -13.91 -3.34 -9.80
C TYR A 183 -13.68 -2.74 -8.43
N ARG A 184 -14.37 -1.63 -8.15
CA ARG A 184 -14.44 -0.97 -6.86
C ARG A 184 -15.89 -0.72 -6.49
N LEU A 185 -16.25 -1.11 -5.27
CA LEU A 185 -17.51 -0.73 -4.64
C LEU A 185 -17.44 0.73 -4.22
N VAL A 186 -18.37 1.55 -4.70
CA VAL A 186 -18.52 2.95 -4.27
C VAL A 186 -19.97 3.15 -3.86
N GLN A 187 -20.22 3.63 -2.65
CA GLN A 187 -21.56 4.02 -2.23
C GLN A 187 -21.73 5.53 -2.39
N ASP A 188 -22.86 5.95 -2.94
CA ASP A 188 -23.22 7.36 -3.02
C ASP A 188 -23.80 7.83 -1.69
N LEU A 189 -22.93 8.39 -0.85
CA LEU A 189 -23.27 8.85 0.49
C LEU A 189 -23.62 10.34 0.55
N ARG A 190 -23.91 10.99 -0.59
CA ARG A 190 -24.27 12.42 -0.61
C ARG A 190 -25.49 12.74 0.23
N ALA A 191 -26.56 11.97 0.09
CA ALA A 191 -27.80 12.17 0.86
C ALA A 191 -27.62 11.92 2.38
N VAL A 192 -26.68 11.05 2.76
CA VAL A 192 -26.29 10.86 4.17
C VAL A 192 -25.49 12.05 4.65
N SER A 193 -24.50 12.48 3.86
CA SER A 193 -23.61 13.58 4.18
C SER A 193 -24.34 14.91 4.33
N GLU A 194 -25.33 15.21 3.47
CA GLU A 194 -26.16 16.43 3.55
C GLU A 194 -26.95 16.54 4.86
N ARG A 195 -27.28 15.40 5.48
CA ARG A 195 -28.02 15.37 6.74
C ARG A 195 -27.12 15.11 7.95
N THR A 196 -25.83 14.88 7.74
CA THR A 196 -24.89 14.61 8.83
C THR A 196 -24.55 15.91 9.54
N LYS A 197 -24.61 15.89 10.87
CA LYS A 197 -24.05 16.98 11.69
C LYS A 197 -22.53 16.79 11.73
N THR A 198 -21.83 17.39 10.78
CA THR A 198 -20.38 17.21 10.63
C THR A 198 -19.62 17.86 11.79
N ARG A 199 -18.55 17.18 12.23
CA ARG A 199 -17.62 17.76 13.20
C ARG A 199 -16.73 18.77 12.50
N PHE A 200 -16.19 19.71 13.27
CA PHE A 200 -15.18 20.62 12.73
C PHE A 200 -13.95 19.81 12.26
N PRO A 201 -13.46 20.01 11.03
CA PRO A 201 -12.33 19.25 10.53
C PRO A 201 -11.05 19.69 11.25
N VAL A 202 -10.41 18.75 11.95
CA VAL A 202 -9.13 18.99 12.65
C VAL A 202 -7.93 18.53 11.80
N VAL A 203 -8.20 17.85 10.67
CA VAL A 203 -7.17 17.38 9.74
C VAL A 203 -6.31 18.56 9.27
N ALA A 204 -5.01 18.50 9.55
CA ALA A 204 -4.07 19.53 9.17
C ALA A 204 -4.06 19.73 7.64
N ASN A 205 -4.00 20.99 7.21
CA ASN A 205 -3.78 21.31 5.81
C ASN A 205 -2.45 20.68 5.36
N PRO A 206 -2.39 19.92 4.23
CA PRO A 206 -1.15 19.32 3.75
C PRO A 206 0.02 20.30 3.70
N TYR A 207 -0.21 21.53 3.25
CA TYR A 207 0.86 22.52 3.13
C TYR A 207 1.43 22.93 4.49
N THR A 208 0.61 23.07 5.52
CA THR A 208 1.07 23.43 6.87
C THR A 208 1.73 22.25 7.56
N LEU A 209 1.22 21.04 7.36
CA LEU A 209 1.83 19.80 7.85
C LEU A 209 3.25 19.63 7.28
N LEU A 210 3.42 19.81 5.97
CA LEU A 210 4.71 19.62 5.28
C LEU A 210 5.77 20.67 5.66
N ASN A 211 5.39 21.76 6.33
CA ASN A 211 6.36 22.74 6.86
C ASN A 211 7.02 22.29 8.16
N ARG A 212 6.54 21.18 8.78
CA ARG A 212 7.18 20.57 9.95
C ARG A 212 8.43 19.76 9.59
N VAL A 213 8.60 19.42 8.31
CA VAL A 213 9.83 18.82 7.79
C VAL A 213 10.89 19.91 7.66
N SER A 214 11.99 19.73 8.38
CA SER A 214 13.11 20.66 8.43
C SER A 214 14.07 20.41 7.26
N PRO A 215 14.82 21.41 6.79
CA PRO A 215 15.89 21.18 5.80
C PRO A 215 16.98 20.20 6.27
N GLU A 216 17.16 20.04 7.58
CA GLU A 216 18.10 19.09 8.19
C GLU A 216 17.57 17.65 8.14
N ASP A 217 16.26 17.45 8.01
CA ASP A 217 15.70 16.12 7.82
C ASP A 217 15.99 15.69 6.38
N ILE A 218 16.95 14.78 6.20
CA ILE A 218 17.42 14.33 4.88
C ILE A 218 17.08 12.87 4.60
N TRP A 219 16.52 12.15 5.58
CA TRP A 219 16.06 10.77 5.47
C TRP A 219 14.58 10.66 5.80
N TYR A 220 13.87 9.83 5.05
CA TYR A 220 12.43 9.72 5.15
C TYR A 220 11.93 8.28 5.04
N SER A 221 10.80 8.00 5.67
CA SER A 221 10.00 6.81 5.35
C SER A 221 8.54 7.19 5.15
N VAL A 222 7.89 6.59 4.16
CA VAL A 222 6.45 6.80 3.89
C VAL A 222 5.71 5.49 4.06
N ILE A 223 4.67 5.51 4.89
CA ILE A 223 3.81 4.37 5.20
C ILE A 223 2.38 4.71 4.74
N ASP A 224 1.80 3.83 3.92
CA ASP A 224 0.41 3.89 3.45
C ASP A 224 -0.41 2.86 4.23
N LEU A 225 -1.35 3.34 5.06
CA LEU A 225 -2.27 2.47 5.80
C LEU A 225 -3.33 1.91 4.84
N LYS A 226 -3.45 0.59 4.82
CA LYS A 226 -4.32 -0.11 3.88
C LYS A 226 -5.70 -0.32 4.49
N ASP A 227 -6.74 0.14 3.78
CA ASP A 227 -8.15 -0.02 4.15
C ASP A 227 -8.47 0.55 5.55
N ALA A 228 -7.75 1.62 5.90
CA ALA A 228 -7.74 2.30 7.19
C ALA A 228 -9.13 2.59 7.76
N PHE A 229 -10.06 3.13 6.96
CA PHE A 229 -11.41 3.47 7.43
C PHE A 229 -12.18 2.24 7.96
N TRP A 230 -12.03 1.08 7.31
CA TRP A 230 -12.76 -0.13 7.72
C TRP A 230 -12.27 -0.70 9.05
N THR A 231 -11.13 -0.21 9.58
CA THR A 231 -10.64 -0.59 10.90
C THR A 231 -11.40 0.10 12.04
N CYS A 232 -12.10 1.21 11.77
CA CYS A 232 -12.91 1.93 12.74
C CYS A 232 -14.33 1.34 12.82
N PRO A 233 -14.75 0.78 13.97
CA PRO A 233 -16.11 0.27 14.14
C PRO A 233 -17.14 1.42 14.20
N LEU A 234 -18.33 1.18 13.66
CA LEU A 234 -19.50 2.06 13.82
C LEU A 234 -20.39 1.56 14.96
N ALA A 235 -20.93 2.50 15.74
CA ALA A 235 -21.96 2.19 16.72
C ALA A 235 -23.22 1.62 16.03
N GLU A 236 -23.86 0.60 16.62
CA GLU A 236 -24.99 -0.12 16.02
C GLU A 236 -26.11 0.83 15.55
N GLY A 237 -26.43 1.86 16.33
CA GLY A 237 -27.45 2.85 16.00
C GLY A 237 -27.12 3.73 14.78
N SER A 238 -25.86 3.78 14.35
CA SER A 238 -25.41 4.57 13.20
C SER A 238 -25.17 3.72 11.95
N GLN A 239 -25.04 2.40 12.07
CA GLN A 239 -24.76 1.50 10.93
C GLN A 239 -25.87 1.57 9.87
N ASP A 240 -27.13 1.67 10.30
CA ASP A 240 -28.28 1.69 9.41
C ASP A 240 -28.32 2.87 8.45
N TYR A 241 -27.66 3.99 8.76
CA TYR A 241 -27.55 5.15 7.86
C TYR A 241 -26.79 4.84 6.58
N PHE A 242 -25.91 3.84 6.63
CA PHE A 242 -25.06 3.44 5.51
C PHE A 242 -25.58 2.19 4.79
N ALA A 243 -26.85 1.84 4.98
CA ALA A 243 -27.45 0.70 4.29
C ALA A 243 -27.57 0.93 2.77
N PHE A 244 -27.37 -0.14 1.99
CA PHE A 244 -27.57 -0.17 0.55
C PHE A 244 -28.15 -1.52 0.10
N GLN A 245 -28.79 -1.52 -1.06
CA GLN A 245 -29.35 -2.72 -1.66
C GLN A 245 -28.31 -3.40 -2.54
N TRP A 246 -28.11 -4.70 -2.32
CA TRP A 246 -27.30 -5.57 -3.16
C TRP A 246 -28.19 -6.59 -3.89
N GLU A 247 -27.87 -6.88 -5.16
CA GLU A 247 -28.54 -7.90 -5.96
C GLU A 247 -27.51 -8.91 -6.48
N TYR A 248 -27.63 -10.17 -6.07
CA TYR A 248 -26.68 -11.21 -6.46
C TYR A 248 -26.80 -11.53 -7.95
N PRO A 249 -25.68 -11.55 -8.71
CA PRO A 249 -25.72 -11.75 -10.16
C PRO A 249 -26.21 -13.14 -10.59
N ASP A 250 -26.06 -14.16 -9.75
CA ASP A 250 -26.37 -15.55 -10.12
C ASP A 250 -27.83 -15.95 -9.81
N THR A 251 -28.43 -15.31 -8.80
CA THR A 251 -29.77 -15.67 -8.30
C THR A 251 -30.80 -14.56 -8.48
N ASN A 252 -30.35 -13.33 -8.80
CA ASN A 252 -31.15 -12.11 -8.79
C ASN A 252 -31.88 -11.84 -7.46
N ARG A 253 -31.45 -12.50 -6.37
CA ARG A 253 -31.95 -12.22 -5.03
C ARG A 253 -31.43 -10.87 -4.57
N LYS A 254 -32.31 -10.08 -3.97
CA LYS A 254 -31.99 -8.79 -3.37
C LYS A 254 -31.84 -8.95 -1.86
N GLN A 255 -30.82 -8.31 -1.31
CA GLN A 255 -30.54 -8.24 0.11
C GLN A 255 -30.08 -6.83 0.43
N GLN A 256 -30.53 -6.28 1.57
CA GLN A 256 -29.96 -5.04 2.06
C GLN A 256 -28.74 -5.35 2.93
N LEU A 257 -27.65 -4.64 2.70
CA LEU A 257 -26.42 -4.71 3.48
C LEU A 257 -26.16 -3.34 4.11
N ARG A 258 -25.45 -3.31 5.23
CA ARG A 258 -24.97 -2.08 5.87
C ARG A 258 -23.51 -2.22 6.28
N TRP A 259 -22.84 -1.10 6.47
CA TRP A 259 -21.48 -1.09 6.98
C TRP A 259 -21.46 -1.20 8.51
N ALA A 260 -20.68 -2.13 9.04
CA ALA A 260 -20.37 -2.25 10.46
C ALA A 260 -19.14 -1.40 10.85
N SER A 261 -18.35 -1.00 9.86
CA SER A 261 -17.20 -0.11 10.01
C SER A 261 -17.37 1.18 9.22
N LEU A 262 -16.56 2.19 9.52
CA LEU A 262 -16.61 3.51 8.89
C LEU A 262 -16.46 3.39 7.34
N PRO A 263 -17.47 3.79 6.55
CA PRO A 263 -17.44 3.58 5.10
C PRO A 263 -16.54 4.58 4.39
N GLN A 264 -16.03 4.15 3.24
CA GLN A 264 -15.33 5.05 2.33
C GLN A 264 -16.33 5.93 1.56
N GLY A 265 -15.99 7.22 1.40
CA GLY A 265 -16.83 8.19 0.68
C GLY A 265 -17.83 8.94 1.57
N PHE A 266 -17.86 8.65 2.86
CA PHE A 266 -18.59 9.47 3.84
C PHE A 266 -17.79 10.73 4.19
N VAL A 267 -18.48 11.86 4.27
CA VAL A 267 -17.86 13.19 4.41
C VAL A 267 -16.96 13.33 5.65
N ASP A 268 -17.34 12.74 6.78
CA ASP A 268 -16.59 12.87 8.04
C ASP A 268 -15.55 11.73 8.21
N SER A 269 -15.51 10.74 7.31
CA SER A 269 -14.59 9.59 7.46
C SER A 269 -13.11 9.98 7.57
N PRO A 270 -12.56 10.90 6.74
CA PRO A 270 -11.17 11.31 6.86
C PRO A 270 -10.85 11.98 8.19
N ASN A 271 -11.78 12.79 8.71
CA ASN A 271 -11.62 13.51 9.96
C ASN A 271 -11.72 12.56 11.18
N LEU A 272 -12.71 11.67 11.18
CA LEU A 272 -12.92 10.67 12.22
C LEU A 272 -11.74 9.71 12.33
N PHE A 273 -11.28 9.17 11.19
CA PHE A 273 -10.10 8.31 11.18
C PHE A 273 -8.82 9.08 11.55
N GLY A 274 -8.67 10.30 11.04
CA GLY A 274 -7.53 11.17 11.37
C GLY A 274 -7.39 11.38 12.88
N GLN A 275 -8.48 11.71 13.57
CA GLN A 275 -8.47 11.88 15.03
C GLN A 275 -8.21 10.57 15.78
N ALA A 276 -8.83 9.47 15.35
CA ALA A 276 -8.59 8.16 15.97
C ALA A 276 -7.12 7.73 15.84
N LEU A 277 -6.51 7.93 14.67
CA LEU A 277 -5.12 7.64 14.43
C LEU A 277 -4.19 8.62 15.18
N GLU A 278 -4.55 9.89 15.30
CA GLU A 278 -3.76 10.87 16.08
C GLU A 278 -3.74 10.49 17.57
N GLN A 279 -4.89 10.12 18.14
CA GLN A 279 -4.98 9.62 19.52
C GLN A 279 -4.16 8.34 19.72
N LEU A 280 -4.16 7.45 18.74
CA LEU A 280 -3.34 6.24 18.76
C LEU A 280 -1.84 6.59 18.70
N LEU A 281 -1.43 7.47 17.79
CA LEU A 281 -0.03 7.90 17.63
C LEU A 281 0.48 8.71 18.83
N SER A 282 -0.39 9.34 19.62
CA SER A 282 0.00 10.00 20.88
C SER A 282 0.59 9.03 21.92
N GLN A 283 0.30 7.73 21.79
CA GLN A 283 0.85 6.67 22.64
C GLN A 283 2.21 6.16 22.11
N PHE A 284 2.59 6.56 20.90
CA PHE A 284 3.88 6.21 20.31
C PHE A 284 4.88 7.32 20.59
N SER A 285 6.06 6.94 21.06
CA SER A 285 7.19 7.87 21.25
C SER A 285 8.17 7.69 20.10
N PRO A 286 8.25 8.65 19.15
CA PRO A 286 9.26 8.60 18.10
C PRO A 286 10.67 8.59 18.69
N LYS A 287 11.60 7.96 17.97
CA LYS A 287 13.02 8.00 18.34
C LYS A 287 13.51 9.45 18.35
N GLU A 288 14.42 9.79 19.27
CA GLU A 288 15.06 11.10 19.29
C GLU A 288 15.66 11.43 17.91
N GLY A 289 15.49 12.68 17.46
CA GLY A 289 15.92 13.10 16.12
C GLY A 289 14.98 12.69 14.97
N THR A 290 13.86 12.00 15.25
CA THR A 290 12.83 11.70 14.26
C THR A 290 11.49 12.38 14.57
N LYS A 291 10.69 12.61 13.53
CA LYS A 291 9.34 13.16 13.63
C LYS A 291 8.38 12.37 12.75
N ILE A 292 7.13 12.27 13.19
CA ILE A 292 6.04 11.64 12.45
C ILE A 292 5.06 12.72 12.03
N LEU A 293 4.75 12.76 10.74
CA LEU A 293 3.73 13.58 10.15
C LEU A 293 2.61 12.66 9.68
N GLN A 294 1.39 12.94 10.13
CA GLN A 294 0.20 12.18 9.76
C GLN A 294 -0.68 13.03 8.84
N TYR A 295 -1.13 12.44 7.73
CA TYR A 295 -2.21 12.97 6.92
C TYR A 295 -3.21 11.86 6.60
N VAL A 296 -4.32 11.83 7.34
CA VAL A 296 -5.35 10.78 7.23
C VAL A 296 -4.71 9.39 7.35
N ASP A 297 -4.57 8.63 6.26
CA ASP A 297 -4.01 7.29 6.16
C ASP A 297 -2.54 7.23 5.71
N ASP A 298 -1.98 8.37 5.30
CA ASP A 298 -0.57 8.51 4.92
C ASP A 298 0.27 8.99 6.11
N LEU A 299 1.37 8.29 6.39
CA LEU A 299 2.35 8.66 7.42
C LEU A 299 3.71 8.93 6.79
N LEU A 300 4.37 10.01 7.22
CA LEU A 300 5.74 10.34 6.88
C LEU A 300 6.59 10.38 8.16
N ILE A 301 7.66 9.61 8.18
CA ILE A 301 8.73 9.72 9.18
C ILE A 301 9.87 10.50 8.54
N ALA A 302 10.40 11.50 9.25
CA ALA A 302 11.53 12.30 8.80
C ALA A 302 12.59 12.43 9.89
N GLY A 303 13.87 12.49 9.51
CA GLY A 303 14.98 12.68 10.43
C GLY A 303 16.32 12.93 9.73
N GLN A 304 17.36 13.22 10.52
CA GLN A 304 18.69 13.57 10.01
C GLN A 304 19.57 12.36 9.69
N GLU A 305 19.35 11.22 10.37
CA GLU A 305 20.15 10.01 10.23
C GLU A 305 19.32 8.83 9.73
N GLU A 306 19.85 8.08 8.76
CA GLU A 306 19.19 6.88 8.20
C GLU A 306 18.86 5.85 9.27
N LYS A 307 19.81 5.58 10.17
CA LYS A 307 19.67 4.57 11.23
C LYS A 307 18.50 4.88 12.18
N ASP A 308 18.25 6.16 12.43
CA ASP A 308 17.20 6.58 13.35
C ASP A 308 15.83 6.53 12.68
N VAL A 309 15.76 6.94 11.40
CA VAL A 309 14.56 6.77 10.59
C VAL A 309 14.22 5.30 10.43
N LYS A 310 15.17 4.41 10.11
CA LYS A 310 14.95 2.95 10.04
C LYS A 310 14.37 2.39 11.33
N ALA A 311 15.05 2.64 12.45
CA ALA A 311 14.61 2.16 13.76
C ALA A 311 13.22 2.69 14.14
N CYS A 312 12.94 3.97 13.87
CA CYS A 312 11.63 4.57 14.10
C CYS A 312 10.55 3.93 13.21
N THR A 313 10.84 3.69 11.93
CA THR A 313 9.93 3.02 10.99
C THR A 313 9.59 1.61 11.43
N ILE A 314 10.59 0.79 11.80
CA ILE A 314 10.37 -0.59 12.28
C ILE A 314 9.51 -0.58 13.55
N SER A 315 9.86 0.27 14.52
CA SER A 315 9.10 0.44 15.76
C SER A 315 7.65 0.85 15.49
N LEU A 316 7.44 1.81 14.57
CA LEU A 316 6.10 2.26 14.21
C LEU A 316 5.30 1.17 13.50
N LEU A 317 5.90 0.39 12.58
CA LEU A 317 5.23 -0.72 11.93
C LEU A 317 4.75 -1.77 12.94
N ASN A 318 5.60 -2.12 13.91
CA ASN A 318 5.23 -3.06 14.98
C ASN A 318 4.11 -2.50 15.86
N PHE A 319 4.18 -1.23 16.22
CA PHE A 319 3.15 -0.55 16.98
C PHE A 319 1.80 -0.51 16.24
N LEU A 320 1.80 -0.16 14.94
CA LEU A 320 0.59 -0.14 14.11
C LEU A 320 -0.05 -1.53 14.04
N ARG A 321 0.77 -2.58 13.92
CA ARG A 321 0.30 -3.98 13.97
C ARG A 321 -0.37 -4.30 15.30
N ASP A 322 0.25 -3.92 16.41
CA ASP A 322 -0.29 -4.19 17.75
C ASP A 322 -1.63 -3.48 17.98
N LYS A 323 -1.87 -2.35 17.30
CA LYS A 323 -3.15 -1.64 17.32
C LYS A 323 -4.16 -2.15 16.29
N GLY A 324 -3.82 -3.19 15.52
CA GLY A 324 -4.72 -3.80 14.55
C GLY A 324 -4.80 -3.09 13.20
N LEU A 325 -3.85 -2.20 12.88
CA LEU A 325 -3.74 -1.57 11.56
C LEU A 325 -2.91 -2.42 10.59
N LYS A 326 -3.17 -2.24 9.30
CA LYS A 326 -2.48 -2.93 8.21
C LYS A 326 -1.81 -1.93 7.27
N VAL A 327 -0.65 -2.32 6.73
CA VAL A 327 0.20 -1.46 5.89
C VAL A 327 0.37 -2.07 4.50
N SER A 328 0.34 -1.22 3.47
CA SER A 328 0.66 -1.61 2.10
C SER A 328 2.17 -1.77 1.91
N LYS A 329 2.70 -2.99 2.05
CA LYS A 329 4.13 -3.29 1.87
C LYS A 329 4.68 -2.74 0.55
N SER A 330 3.96 -2.93 -0.56
CA SER A 330 4.39 -2.50 -1.89
C SER A 330 4.49 -0.98 -2.09
N LYS A 331 3.88 -0.18 -1.19
CA LYS A 331 3.91 1.29 -1.23
C LYS A 331 4.86 1.88 -0.18
N LEU A 332 5.44 1.05 0.69
CA LEU A 332 6.41 1.49 1.68
C LEU A 332 7.62 2.09 0.96
N GLN A 333 7.97 3.32 1.34
CA GLN A 333 9.26 3.92 1.02
C GLN A 333 10.08 3.89 2.30
N PHE A 334 11.16 3.11 2.35
CA PHE A 334 11.82 2.73 3.61
C PHE A 334 13.20 3.37 3.73
N ALA A 335 13.32 4.36 4.63
CA ALA A 335 14.54 5.09 4.94
C ALA A 335 15.29 5.56 3.69
N GLU A 336 14.61 6.35 2.87
CA GLU A 336 15.11 6.86 1.59
C GLU A 336 15.45 8.36 1.70
N PRO A 337 16.52 8.82 1.02
CA PRO A 337 16.86 10.25 0.97
C PRO A 337 15.97 11.03 0.01
N GLU A 338 15.17 10.33 -0.79
CA GLU A 338 14.17 10.87 -1.69
C GLU A 338 12.86 10.08 -1.58
N VAL A 339 11.75 10.75 -1.25
CA VAL A 339 10.43 10.11 -1.16
C VAL A 339 9.34 10.99 -1.77
N LYS A 340 8.25 10.35 -2.20
CA LYS A 340 7.00 11.03 -2.61
C LYS A 340 5.97 10.92 -1.49
N TYR A 341 5.44 12.07 -1.05
CA TYR A 341 4.43 12.19 -0.01
C TYR A 341 3.47 13.34 -0.33
N LEU A 342 2.16 13.09 -0.30
CA LEU A 342 1.09 14.07 -0.58
C LEU A 342 1.33 14.94 -1.83
N GLY A 343 1.74 14.31 -2.94
CA GLY A 343 2.00 15.01 -4.20
C GLY A 343 3.27 15.88 -4.20
N HIS A 344 4.16 15.72 -3.21
CA HIS A 344 5.45 16.40 -3.14
C HIS A 344 6.58 15.37 -3.11
N TRP A 345 7.70 15.73 -3.75
CA TRP A 345 8.96 15.03 -3.59
C TRP A 345 9.79 15.74 -2.51
N PHE A 346 10.23 14.96 -1.54
CA PHE A 346 11.26 15.34 -0.59
C PHE A 346 12.58 14.76 -1.05
N THR A 347 13.64 15.56 -1.09
CA THR A 347 14.96 15.12 -1.57
C THR A 347 16.04 15.88 -0.81
N LYS A 348 16.77 15.19 0.08
CA LYS A 348 17.88 15.78 0.87
C LYS A 348 17.55 17.16 1.47
N GLY A 349 16.43 17.27 2.19
CA GLY A 349 16.00 18.52 2.83
C GLY A 349 15.27 19.52 1.92
N LYS A 350 15.10 19.21 0.63
CA LYS A 350 14.37 20.06 -0.32
C LYS A 350 13.00 19.48 -0.64
N LYS A 351 12.00 20.36 -0.77
CA LYS A 351 10.63 20.02 -1.17
C LYS A 351 10.35 20.53 -2.58
N ARG A 352 9.83 19.68 -3.48
CA ARG A 352 9.36 20.07 -4.82
C ARG A 352 7.98 19.47 -5.11
N LEU A 353 7.12 20.23 -5.77
CA LEU A 353 5.81 19.75 -6.22
C LEU A 353 5.98 18.66 -7.29
N ASP A 354 5.18 17.60 -7.21
CA ASP A 354 5.09 16.60 -8.26
C ASP A 354 4.25 17.15 -9.42
N ARG A 355 4.92 17.55 -10.51
CA ARG A 355 4.31 18.22 -11.66
C ARG A 355 3.31 17.36 -12.44
N ARG A 356 3.15 16.08 -12.08
CA ARG A 356 2.23 15.14 -12.75
C ARG A 356 0.83 15.06 -12.15
N GLY A 357 0.53 15.75 -11.04
CA GLY A 357 -0.75 15.63 -10.33
C GLY A 357 -1.92 16.49 -10.83
N TRP A 358 -1.75 17.31 -11.88
CA TRP A 358 -2.76 18.32 -12.31
C TRP A 358 -3.38 18.08 -13.69
N LEU A 359 -3.15 16.92 -14.30
CA LEU A 359 -3.69 16.57 -15.64
C LEU A 359 -4.54 15.29 -15.64
N ALA A 360 -5.18 14.94 -14.52
CA ALA A 360 -6.12 13.82 -14.45
C ALA A 360 -7.53 14.30 -14.11
#